data_AF-A0A1K2IUC5-F1
#
_entry.id   AF-A0A1K2IUC5-F1
#
_cell.length_a   1.000
_cell.length_b   1.000
_cell.length_c   1.000
_cell.angle_alpha   90.00
_cell.angle_beta   90.00
_cell.angle_gamma   90.00
#
_symmetry.space_group_name_H-M   'P 1'
#
loop_
_entity.id
_entity.type
_entity.pdbx_description
1 polymer ?
#
loop_
_entity_poly.entity_id
_entity_poly.type
_entity_poly.pdbx_seq_one_letter_code
_entity_poly.pdbx_strand_id
1 'polypeptide(L)'
;MLPGVHSDIGGCYVNNNEEKVDLYEEHENDGKNCERFRNILIEEGWYKPEEIVVHKFTYPHKYGVNTKYLLVGTRRLFSTYDKISLNTMFHYSQQEQFGVKYEQKRVNKHKISDVFLTEIYNQLKNYMNACSILRNTYIEEYNQSNSSGDYLSKIKTLHYEDFVDLEKLKILRNQYLHWSASATKTGYGPRVGKVSNAKERTRNIQYG
;
A
#
# COMPACT_ATOMS: atom_id res chain seq x y z
N MET A 1 4.07 -4.58 9.05
CA MET A 1 3.03 -3.67 8.55
C MET A 1 2.30 -4.34 7.40
N LEU A 2 0.97 -4.31 7.39
CA LEU A 2 0.18 -4.81 6.25
C LEU A 2 0.29 -3.86 5.05
N PRO A 3 0.15 -4.35 3.80
CA PRO A 3 0.06 -3.48 2.64
C PRO A 3 -1.26 -2.68 2.63
N GLY A 4 -1.27 -1.52 1.98
CA GLY A 4 -2.44 -0.65 1.85
C GLY A 4 -2.31 0.70 2.58
N VAL A 5 -3.09 1.68 2.15
CA VAL A 5 -3.16 3.01 2.77
C VAL A 5 -4.14 3.04 3.94
N HIS A 6 -4.28 4.18 4.63
CA HIS A 6 -5.03 4.28 5.89
C HIS A 6 -6.43 3.64 5.83
N SER A 7 -7.19 3.95 4.78
CA SER A 7 -8.55 3.48 4.59
C SER A 7 -8.66 2.08 3.99
N ASP A 8 -7.60 1.55 3.39
CA ASP A 8 -7.52 0.13 3.01
C ASP A 8 -7.49 -0.74 4.27
N ILE A 9 -6.92 -0.23 5.36
CA ILE A 9 -6.88 -0.91 6.66
C ILE A 9 -8.13 -0.57 7.49
N GLY A 10 -8.61 0.68 7.43
CA GLY A 10 -9.70 1.21 8.25
C GLY A 10 -11.12 1.00 7.70
N GLY A 11 -11.29 0.72 6.40
CA GLY A 11 -12.57 0.30 5.82
C GLY A 11 -13.56 1.42 5.48
N CYS A 12 -13.12 2.54 4.88
CA CYS A 12 -14.02 3.63 4.50
C CYS A 12 -14.12 3.90 2.98
N TYR A 13 -13.55 3.03 2.15
CA TYR A 13 -13.67 3.15 0.71
C TYR A 13 -15.03 2.67 0.19
N VAL A 14 -15.51 3.32 -0.87
CA VAL A 14 -16.72 2.93 -1.58
C VAL A 14 -16.34 1.97 -2.70
N ASN A 15 -16.98 0.80 -2.72
CA ASN A 15 -16.65 -0.25 -3.66
C ASN A 15 -16.86 0.18 -5.12
N ASN A 16 -15.88 -0.11 -5.98
CA ASN A 16 -15.89 0.17 -7.42
C ASN A 16 -16.01 1.67 -7.76
N ASN A 17 -15.68 2.54 -6.82
CA ASN A 17 -15.62 3.98 -7.06
C ASN A 17 -14.41 4.30 -7.96
N GLU A 18 -14.55 5.34 -8.78
CA GLU A 18 -13.45 5.82 -9.60
C GLU A 18 -12.43 6.54 -8.73
N GLU A 19 -11.21 6.03 -8.75
CA GLU A 19 -10.04 6.67 -8.16
C GLU A 19 -9.26 7.37 -9.28
N LYS A 20 -9.31 8.70 -9.29
CA LYS A 20 -8.49 9.54 -10.15
C LYS A 20 -7.47 10.32 -9.32
N VAL A 21 -6.19 10.14 -9.63
CA VAL A 21 -5.08 10.69 -8.86
C VAL A 21 -4.04 11.34 -9.76
N ASP A 22 -3.67 12.56 -9.41
CA ASP A 22 -2.50 13.24 -9.96
C ASP A 22 -1.26 12.70 -9.24
N LEU A 23 -0.53 11.81 -9.91
CA LEU A 23 0.54 11.00 -9.32
C LEU A 23 1.84 11.77 -9.22
N TYR A 24 2.14 12.57 -10.24
CA TYR A 24 3.40 13.25 -10.37
C TYR A 24 3.30 14.43 -11.34
N GLU A 25 4.03 15.49 -11.05
CA GLU A 25 4.03 16.74 -11.80
C GLU A 25 5.46 17.14 -12.14
N GLU A 26 5.67 17.61 -13.36
CA GLU A 26 6.96 18.01 -13.88
C GLU A 26 6.83 19.26 -14.77
N HIS A 27 7.72 20.24 -14.57
CA HIS A 27 7.77 21.47 -15.39
C HIS A 27 8.98 21.51 -16.34
N GLU A 28 9.90 20.55 -16.20
CA GLU A 28 11.18 20.48 -16.93
C GLU A 28 11.34 19.10 -17.60
N ASN A 29 12.39 18.84 -18.37
CA ASN A 29 12.69 17.53 -18.98
C ASN A 29 11.65 16.89 -19.93
N ASP A 30 10.73 17.67 -20.51
CA ASP A 30 9.82 17.21 -21.58
C ASP A 30 8.97 15.98 -21.22
N GLY A 31 8.60 15.83 -19.94
CA GLY A 31 7.75 14.73 -19.46
C GLY A 31 8.47 13.39 -19.27
N LYS A 32 9.80 13.34 -19.44
CA LYS A 32 10.57 12.10 -19.32
C LYS A 32 10.46 11.47 -17.94
N ASN A 33 10.41 12.25 -16.86
CA ASN A 33 10.28 11.68 -15.52
C ASN A 33 8.87 11.16 -15.27
N CYS A 34 7.85 11.81 -15.85
CA CYS A 34 6.48 11.28 -15.83
C CYS A 34 6.42 9.90 -16.50
N GLU A 35 7.04 9.72 -17.66
CA GLU A 35 7.06 8.43 -18.37
C GLU A 35 7.87 7.35 -17.64
N ARG A 36 9.00 7.71 -17.03
CA ARG A 36 9.77 6.76 -16.21
C ARG A 36 8.96 6.29 -15.01
N PHE A 37 8.32 7.21 -14.28
CA PHE A 37 7.49 6.83 -13.14
C PHE A 37 6.25 6.04 -13.57
N ARG A 38 5.65 6.38 -14.72
CA ARG A 38 4.58 5.60 -15.35
C ARG A 38 5.00 4.15 -15.55
N ASN A 39 6.19 3.90 -16.14
CA ASN A 39 6.68 2.56 -16.39
C ASN A 39 6.92 1.77 -15.10
N ILE A 40 7.48 2.40 -14.07
CA ILE A 40 7.66 1.78 -12.74
C ILE A 40 6.32 1.34 -12.17
N LEU A 41 5.31 2.21 -12.21
CA LEU A 41 3.99 1.91 -11.68
C LEU A 41 3.28 0.79 -12.44
N ILE A 42 3.51 0.69 -13.74
CA ILE A 42 3.00 -0.43 -14.56
C ILE A 42 3.73 -1.73 -14.21
N GLU A 43 5.06 -1.70 -14.13
CA GLU A 43 5.89 -2.87 -13.81
C GLU A 43 5.56 -3.45 -12.42
N GLU A 44 5.35 -2.58 -11.44
CA GLU A 44 4.98 -2.96 -10.08
C GLU A 44 3.53 -3.42 -9.94
N GLY A 45 2.73 -3.30 -11.01
CA GLY A 45 1.33 -3.69 -11.04
C GLY A 45 0.38 -2.72 -10.34
N TRP A 46 0.73 -1.45 -10.19
CA TRP A 46 -0.21 -0.44 -9.69
C TRP A 46 -1.25 -0.05 -10.75
N TYR A 47 -0.83 0.10 -12.00
CA TYR A 47 -1.68 0.53 -13.11
C TYR A 47 -1.47 -0.34 -14.35
N LYS A 48 -2.51 -0.54 -15.15
CA LYS A 48 -2.36 -1.00 -16.54
C LYS A 48 -1.96 0.16 -17.45
N PRO A 49 -1.35 -0.09 -18.62
CA PRO A 49 -0.94 0.97 -19.55
C PRO A 49 -2.06 1.97 -19.90
N GLU A 50 -3.30 1.51 -20.02
CA GLU A 50 -4.48 2.32 -20.32
C GLU A 50 -5.05 3.09 -19.12
N GLU A 51 -4.68 2.71 -17.90
CA GLU A 51 -5.16 3.31 -16.64
C GLU A 51 -4.28 4.48 -16.18
N ILE A 52 -3.19 4.79 -16.89
CA ILE A 52 -2.21 5.82 -16.50
C ILE A 52 -1.67 6.58 -17.70
N VAL A 53 -1.79 7.91 -17.67
CA VAL A 53 -1.53 8.79 -18.83
C VAL A 53 -0.75 10.02 -18.42
N VAL A 54 0.17 10.46 -19.29
CA VAL A 54 0.88 11.75 -19.15
C VAL A 54 0.13 12.81 -19.95
N HIS A 55 -0.29 13.88 -19.29
CA HIS A 55 -0.91 15.05 -19.91
C HIS A 55 0.09 16.19 -20.03
N LYS A 56 0.21 16.77 -21.22
CA LYS A 56 0.98 18.00 -21.47
C LYS A 56 0.06 19.20 -21.47
N PHE A 57 0.40 20.19 -20.65
CA PHE A 57 -0.27 21.48 -20.57
C PHE A 57 0.71 22.59 -20.97
N THR A 58 0.25 23.52 -21.80
CA THR A 58 1.08 24.60 -22.32
C THR A 58 0.37 25.92 -22.07
N TYR A 59 1.02 26.81 -21.33
CA TYR A 59 0.45 28.08 -20.89
C TYR A 59 1.27 29.24 -21.48
N PRO A 60 0.70 30.03 -22.40
CA PRO A 60 1.36 31.23 -22.91
C PRO A 60 1.39 32.31 -21.81
N HIS A 61 2.48 33.07 -21.74
CA HIS A 61 2.60 34.26 -20.90
C HIS A 61 3.38 35.35 -21.62
N LYS A 62 3.42 36.57 -21.04
CA LYS A 62 3.97 37.79 -21.67
C LYS A 62 5.40 37.65 -22.22
N TYR A 63 6.19 36.73 -21.68
CA TYR A 63 7.61 36.57 -22.01
C TYR A 63 7.97 35.16 -22.54
N GLY A 64 7.00 34.31 -22.85
CA GLY A 64 7.27 32.97 -23.36
C GLY A 64 6.13 31.97 -23.17
N VAL A 65 6.48 30.69 -23.12
CA VAL A 65 5.56 29.57 -22.98
C VAL A 65 6.04 28.67 -21.86
N ASN A 66 5.18 28.41 -20.87
CA ASN A 66 5.46 27.43 -19.81
C ASN A 66 4.82 26.10 -20.20
N THR A 67 5.56 25.01 -20.03
CA THR A 67 5.06 23.66 -20.28
C THR A 67 5.06 22.87 -18.97
N LYS A 68 3.97 22.16 -18.72
CA LYS A 68 3.77 21.32 -17.54
C LYS A 68 3.34 19.94 -18.00
N TYR A 69 3.92 18.90 -17.41
CA TYR A 69 3.54 17.51 -17.58
C TYR A 69 2.91 16.99 -16.29
N LEU A 70 1.81 16.25 -16.41
CA LEU A 70 1.09 15.68 -15.28
C LEU A 70 0.83 14.20 -15.54
N LEU A 71 1.35 13.33 -14.69
CA LEU A 71 1.02 11.91 -14.69
C LEU A 71 -0.27 11.69 -13.92
N VAL A 72 -1.29 11.16 -14.57
CA VAL A 72 -2.61 10.92 -13.98
C VAL A 72 -2.94 9.43 -14.08
N GLY A 73 -3.28 8.84 -12.94
CA GLY A 73 -3.80 7.49 -12.84
C GLY A 73 -5.30 7.50 -12.63
N THR A 74 -6.03 6.61 -13.31
CA THR A 74 -7.48 6.43 -13.16
C THR A 74 -7.82 4.94 -13.08
N ARG A 75 -8.41 4.50 -11.96
CA ARG A 75 -8.75 3.09 -11.69
C ARG A 75 -10.13 2.97 -11.05
N ARG A 76 -10.70 1.76 -11.06
CA ARG A 76 -11.85 1.40 -10.24
C ARG A 76 -11.48 0.20 -9.39
N LEU A 77 -11.56 0.36 -8.07
CA LEU A 77 -10.99 -0.57 -7.10
C LEU A 77 -12.07 -1.19 -6.23
N PHE A 78 -11.82 -2.41 -5.77
CA PHE A 78 -12.63 -3.04 -4.74
C PHE A 78 -12.30 -2.48 -3.37
N SER A 79 -13.31 -2.25 -2.53
CA SER A 79 -13.14 -1.72 -1.19
C SER A 79 -13.06 -2.80 -0.10
N THR A 80 -12.86 -4.05 -0.49
CA THR A 80 -13.02 -5.24 0.38
C THR A 80 -11.74 -5.70 1.05
N TYR A 81 -10.60 -5.05 0.78
CA TYR A 81 -9.32 -5.38 1.39
C TYR A 81 -9.29 -5.12 2.90
N ASP A 82 -10.08 -4.17 3.39
CA ASP A 82 -10.30 -3.89 4.82
C ASP A 82 -10.76 -5.11 5.62
N LYS A 83 -11.39 -6.09 4.95
CA LYS A 83 -11.76 -7.36 5.59
C LYS A 83 -10.53 -8.13 6.04
N ILE A 84 -9.36 -8.00 5.39
CA ILE A 84 -8.12 -8.66 5.80
C ILE A 84 -7.67 -8.13 7.16
N SER A 85 -7.59 -6.81 7.32
CA SER A 85 -7.21 -6.18 8.60
C SER A 85 -8.23 -6.50 9.69
N LEU A 86 -9.53 -6.41 9.39
CA LEU A 86 -10.58 -6.68 10.36
C LEU A 86 -10.62 -8.14 10.83
N ASN A 87 -10.54 -9.12 9.91
CA ASN A 87 -10.51 -10.53 10.28
C ASN A 87 -9.23 -10.91 11.03
N THR A 88 -8.11 -10.25 10.72
CA THR A 88 -6.88 -10.35 11.52
C THR A 88 -7.12 -9.89 12.96
N MET A 89 -7.76 -8.74 13.14
CA MET A 89 -8.06 -8.22 14.49
C MET A 89 -8.95 -9.17 15.27
N PHE A 90 -9.99 -9.73 14.65
CA PHE A 90 -10.82 -10.78 15.28
C PHE A 90 -9.97 -11.99 15.66
N HIS A 91 -9.13 -12.49 14.75
CA HIS A 91 -8.30 -13.67 15.00
C HIS A 91 -7.40 -13.52 16.23
N TYR A 92 -6.72 -12.38 16.38
CA TYR A 92 -5.83 -12.16 17.52
C TYR A 92 -6.57 -11.83 18.80
N SER A 93 -7.57 -10.93 18.77
CA SER A 93 -8.30 -10.50 19.97
C SER A 93 -9.16 -11.59 20.61
N GLN A 94 -9.62 -12.56 19.82
CA GLN A 94 -10.38 -13.72 20.33
C GLN A 94 -9.51 -14.78 21.00
N GLN A 95 -8.18 -14.69 20.91
CA GLN A 95 -7.31 -15.64 21.60
C GLN A 95 -7.57 -15.59 23.11
N GLU A 96 -7.44 -16.75 23.76
CA GLU A 96 -7.79 -16.95 25.17
C GLU A 96 -7.12 -15.93 26.09
N GLN A 97 -5.86 -15.56 25.79
CA GLN A 97 -5.09 -14.57 26.53
C GLN A 97 -5.70 -13.15 26.55
N PHE A 98 -6.56 -12.81 25.58
CA PHE A 98 -7.25 -11.51 25.52
C PHE A 98 -8.74 -11.61 25.82
N GLY A 99 -9.36 -12.77 25.57
CA GLY A 99 -10.73 -13.08 26.00
C GLY A 99 -11.82 -12.25 25.34
N VAL A 100 -11.57 -11.59 24.21
CA VAL A 100 -12.57 -10.73 23.54
C VAL A 100 -13.64 -11.60 22.90
N LYS A 101 -14.91 -11.32 23.23
CA LYS A 101 -16.09 -12.02 22.69
C LYS A 101 -16.79 -11.14 21.67
N TYR A 102 -17.08 -11.72 20.51
CA TYR A 102 -17.82 -11.03 19.43
C TYR A 102 -19.16 -11.70 19.17
N GLU A 103 -20.12 -10.90 18.73
CA GLU A 103 -21.38 -11.42 18.20
C GLU A 103 -21.11 -12.15 16.87
N GLN A 104 -21.35 -13.47 16.83
CA GLN A 104 -20.99 -14.30 15.67
C GLN A 104 -21.66 -13.85 14.36
N LYS A 105 -22.87 -13.28 14.43
CA LYS A 105 -23.55 -12.69 13.26
C LYS A 105 -22.74 -11.54 12.65
N ARG A 106 -22.13 -10.68 13.47
CA ARG A 106 -21.29 -9.56 13.01
C ARG A 106 -19.98 -10.07 12.42
N VAL A 107 -19.32 -11.02 13.08
CA VAL A 107 -18.10 -11.65 12.54
C VAL A 107 -18.37 -12.28 11.18
N ASN A 108 -19.47 -13.05 11.06
CA ASN A 108 -19.85 -13.69 9.82
C ASN A 108 -20.14 -12.70 8.69
N LYS A 109 -20.75 -11.54 8.99
CA LYS A 109 -20.99 -10.47 8.01
C LYS A 109 -19.69 -9.93 7.40
N HIS A 110 -18.60 -9.92 8.16
CA HIS A 110 -17.30 -9.41 7.74
C HIS A 110 -16.36 -10.49 7.20
N LYS A 111 -16.82 -11.74 7.01
CA LYS A 111 -16.00 -12.79 6.41
C LYS A 111 -15.50 -12.37 5.02
N ILE A 112 -14.26 -12.78 4.74
CA ILE A 112 -13.66 -12.66 3.42
C ILE A 112 -14.32 -13.73 2.54
N SER A 113 -15.12 -13.29 1.57
CA SER A 113 -15.85 -14.16 0.63
C SER A 113 -15.14 -14.29 -0.72
N ASP A 114 -14.26 -13.34 -1.03
CA ASP A 114 -13.50 -13.31 -2.27
C ASP A 114 -12.34 -14.31 -2.19
N VAL A 115 -12.27 -15.22 -3.15
CA VAL A 115 -11.29 -16.32 -3.18
C VAL A 115 -9.86 -15.79 -3.24
N PHE A 116 -9.62 -14.75 -4.03
CA PHE A 116 -8.31 -14.13 -4.16
C PHE A 116 -7.90 -13.46 -2.84
N LEU A 117 -8.80 -12.70 -2.20
CA LEU A 117 -8.50 -12.09 -0.90
C LEU A 117 -8.34 -13.12 0.22
N THR A 118 -9.05 -14.25 0.20
CA THR A 118 -8.82 -15.34 1.14
C THR A 118 -7.41 -15.90 1.00
N GLU A 119 -6.92 -16.03 -0.22
CA GLU A 119 -5.56 -16.49 -0.46
C GLU A 119 -4.50 -15.48 -0.03
N ILE A 120 -4.70 -14.19 -0.32
CA ILE A 120 -3.83 -13.11 0.17
C ILE A 120 -3.84 -13.07 1.70
N TYR A 121 -5.01 -13.22 2.33
CA TYR A 121 -5.12 -13.27 3.79
C TYR A 121 -4.28 -14.39 4.39
N ASN A 122 -4.30 -15.59 3.81
CA ASN A 122 -3.50 -16.72 4.30
C ASN A 122 -1.99 -16.46 4.17
N GLN A 123 -1.54 -15.85 3.07
CA GLN A 123 -0.15 -15.44 2.89
C GLN A 123 0.28 -14.36 3.90
N LEU A 124 -0.54 -13.32 4.06
CA LEU A 124 -0.29 -12.27 5.05
C LEU A 124 -0.35 -12.79 6.49
N LYS A 125 -1.16 -13.83 6.76
CA LYS A 125 -1.19 -14.48 8.07
C LYS A 125 0.16 -15.10 8.44
N ASN A 126 0.87 -15.69 7.49
CA ASN A 126 2.22 -16.20 7.72
C ASN A 126 3.19 -15.06 8.08
N TYR A 127 3.11 -13.94 7.36
CA TYR A 127 3.88 -12.73 7.68
C TYR A 127 3.58 -12.21 9.10
N MET A 128 2.30 -12.09 9.45
CA MET A 128 1.89 -11.62 10.78
C MET A 128 2.31 -12.56 11.90
N ASN A 129 2.27 -13.87 11.66
CA ASN A 129 2.77 -14.87 12.60
C ASN A 129 4.28 -14.73 12.78
N ALA A 130 5.06 -14.55 11.71
CA ALA A 130 6.50 -14.32 11.80
C ALA A 130 6.84 -13.06 12.62
N CYS A 131 6.13 -11.95 12.37
CA CYS A 131 6.26 -10.73 13.18
C CYS A 131 5.89 -10.98 14.66
N SER A 132 4.82 -11.73 14.91
CA SER A 132 4.35 -12.00 16.27
C SER A 132 5.31 -12.89 17.05
N ILE A 133 5.86 -13.93 16.42
CA ILE A 133 6.87 -14.81 17.00
C ILE A 133 8.10 -13.97 17.36
N LEU A 134 8.63 -13.18 16.42
CA LEU A 134 9.80 -12.34 16.68
C LEU A 134 9.58 -11.37 17.85
N ARG A 135 8.40 -10.74 17.92
CA ARG A 135 8.04 -9.84 19.03
C ARG A 135 7.94 -10.57 20.37
N ASN A 136 7.33 -11.75 20.40
CA ASN A 136 7.14 -12.51 21.63
C ASN A 136 8.46 -13.05 22.16
N THR A 137 9.31 -13.61 21.29
CA THR A 137 10.67 -14.02 21.64
C THR A 137 11.47 -12.85 22.20
N TYR A 138 11.39 -11.68 21.56
CA TYR A 138 12.00 -10.46 22.09
C TYR A 138 11.50 -10.09 23.50
N ILE A 139 10.19 -10.14 23.74
CA ILE A 139 9.62 -9.81 25.06
C ILE A 139 10.12 -10.80 26.13
N GLU A 140 10.16 -12.09 25.80
CA GLU A 140 10.66 -13.14 26.70
C GLU A 140 12.14 -12.91 27.06
N GLU A 141 12.99 -12.64 26.06
CA GLU A 141 14.42 -12.34 26.24
C GLU A 141 14.63 -11.04 27.02
N TYR A 142 13.84 -9.99 26.72
CA TYR A 142 13.91 -8.70 27.41
C TYR A 142 13.54 -8.85 28.89
N ASN A 143 12.47 -9.60 29.21
CA ASN A 143 12.05 -9.84 30.58
C ASN A 143 13.10 -10.62 31.40
N GLN A 144 13.97 -11.39 30.75
CA GLN A 144 15.05 -12.13 31.39
C GLN A 144 16.35 -11.31 31.53
N SER A 145 16.66 -10.49 30.53
CA SER A 145 17.99 -9.85 30.39
C SER A 145 18.00 -8.32 30.49
N ASN A 146 16.83 -7.66 30.49
CA ASN A 146 16.66 -6.21 30.30
C ASN A 146 17.37 -5.63 29.06
N SER A 147 17.74 -6.46 28.10
CA SER A 147 18.43 -6.03 26.88
C SER A 147 17.49 -6.05 25.69
N SER A 148 17.54 -5.00 24.87
CA SER A 148 16.71 -4.94 23.67
C SER A 148 17.22 -5.82 22.51
N GLY A 149 18.42 -6.42 22.65
CA GLY A 149 19.06 -7.23 21.63
C GLY A 149 19.09 -6.55 20.25
N ASP A 150 18.88 -7.34 19.21
CA ASP A 150 18.82 -6.95 17.80
C ASP A 150 17.37 -6.92 17.25
N TYR A 151 16.36 -6.85 18.12
CA TYR A 151 14.95 -6.91 17.70
C TYR A 151 14.61 -5.85 16.64
N LEU A 152 15.06 -4.60 16.84
CA LEU A 152 14.77 -3.50 15.92
C LEU A 152 15.39 -3.69 14.53
N SER A 153 16.52 -4.39 14.40
CA SER A 153 17.09 -4.71 13.10
C SER A 153 16.36 -5.91 12.48
N LYS A 154 16.10 -6.98 13.24
CA LYS A 154 15.36 -8.15 12.76
C LYS A 154 13.93 -7.83 12.31
N ILE A 155 13.20 -6.98 13.03
CA ILE A 155 11.81 -6.66 12.63
C ILE A 155 11.79 -5.83 11.35
N LYS A 156 12.82 -5.05 11.08
CA LYS A 156 12.96 -4.25 9.86
C LYS A 156 13.27 -5.10 8.63
N THR A 157 13.81 -6.30 8.78
CA THR A 157 14.06 -7.20 7.65
C THR A 157 12.83 -8.01 7.25
N LEU A 158 11.78 -8.06 8.08
CA LEU A 158 10.53 -8.74 7.75
C LEU A 158 9.62 -7.86 6.89
N HIS A 159 9.55 -8.19 5.59
CA HIS A 159 8.66 -7.55 4.64
C HIS A 159 7.55 -8.49 4.19
N TYR A 160 6.33 -7.97 4.07
CA TYR A 160 5.19 -8.78 3.60
C TYR A 160 5.40 -9.31 2.17
N GLU A 161 6.20 -8.62 1.35
CA GLU A 161 6.55 -9.02 -0.01
C GLU A 161 7.34 -10.33 -0.06
N ASP A 162 8.01 -10.71 1.05
CA ASP A 162 8.70 -12.00 1.14
C ASP A 162 7.73 -13.18 1.42
N PHE A 163 6.45 -12.87 1.70
CA PHE A 163 5.41 -13.86 2.03
C PHE A 163 4.26 -13.88 1.02
N VAL A 164 4.19 -12.88 0.13
CA VAL A 164 3.13 -12.76 -0.87
C VAL A 164 3.72 -12.98 -2.26
N ASP A 165 3.11 -13.89 -3.02
CA ASP A 165 3.46 -14.13 -4.41
C ASP A 165 3.44 -12.83 -5.23
N LEU A 166 4.46 -12.61 -6.05
CA LEU A 166 4.65 -11.34 -6.76
C LEU A 166 3.50 -11.04 -7.75
N GLU A 167 3.02 -12.04 -8.47
CA GLU A 167 1.93 -11.84 -9.44
C GLU A 167 0.62 -11.56 -8.72
N LYS A 168 0.37 -12.21 -7.58
CA LYS A 168 -0.77 -11.89 -6.72
C LYS A 168 -0.63 -10.51 -6.09
N LEU A 169 0.57 -10.08 -5.73
CA LEU A 169 0.81 -8.75 -5.21
C LEU A 169 0.52 -7.67 -6.26
N LYS A 170 0.88 -7.89 -7.53
CA LYS A 170 0.50 -7.00 -8.64
C LYS A 170 -1.03 -6.91 -8.78
N ILE A 171 -1.74 -8.04 -8.75
CA ILE A 171 -3.21 -8.05 -8.79
C ILE A 171 -3.79 -7.28 -7.59
N LEU A 172 -3.25 -7.51 -6.40
CA LEU A 172 -3.66 -6.84 -5.17
C LEU A 172 -3.51 -5.32 -5.29
N ARG A 173 -2.35 -4.84 -5.75
CA ARG A 173 -2.06 -3.41 -5.97
C ARG A 173 -3.00 -2.78 -7.01
N ASN A 174 -3.25 -3.46 -8.12
CA ASN A 174 -4.06 -2.91 -9.20
C ASN A 174 -5.56 -2.87 -8.86
N GLN A 175 -6.09 -3.84 -8.11
CA GLN A 175 -7.53 -4.02 -7.97
C GLN A 175 -8.08 -3.69 -6.58
N TYR A 176 -7.25 -3.68 -5.53
CA TYR A 176 -7.72 -3.60 -4.14
C TYR A 176 -7.05 -2.50 -3.32
N LEU A 177 -5.79 -2.14 -3.62
CA LEU A 177 -5.06 -1.13 -2.85
C LEU A 177 -5.24 0.25 -3.47
N HIS A 178 -5.72 1.18 -2.64
CA HIS A 178 -5.95 2.55 -3.04
C HIS A 178 -4.67 3.38 -2.98
N TRP A 179 -4.66 4.46 -3.76
CA TRP A 179 -3.57 5.41 -3.81
C TRP A 179 -3.97 6.72 -3.13
N SER A 180 -3.51 6.94 -1.90
CA SER A 180 -3.91 8.11 -1.12
C SER A 180 -3.10 9.38 -1.37
N ALA A 181 -1.90 9.26 -1.97
CA ALA A 181 -1.00 10.41 -2.17
C ALA A 181 -1.28 11.11 -3.51
N SER A 182 -1.21 12.43 -3.55
CA SER A 182 -1.43 13.20 -4.78
C SER A 182 -0.48 14.38 -4.86
N ALA A 183 0.12 14.59 -6.04
CA ALA A 183 1.07 15.66 -6.30
C ALA A 183 0.45 17.06 -6.22
N THR A 184 -0.86 17.19 -6.44
CA THR A 184 -1.56 18.48 -6.58
C THR A 184 -2.49 18.80 -5.41
N LYS A 185 -2.94 17.80 -4.64
CA LYS A 185 -3.87 18.00 -3.53
C LYS A 185 -3.14 18.43 -2.25
N THR A 186 -3.55 19.57 -1.69
CA THR A 186 -3.02 20.12 -0.44
C THR A 186 -3.18 19.13 0.72
N GLY A 187 -2.11 18.85 1.44
CA GLY A 187 -2.11 17.92 2.58
C GLY A 187 -2.00 16.43 2.21
N TYR A 188 -2.01 16.10 0.91
CA TYR A 188 -1.85 14.73 0.39
C TYR A 188 -0.57 14.57 -0.44
N GLY A 189 0.29 15.59 -0.40
CA GLY A 189 1.56 15.62 -1.12
C GLY A 189 2.40 14.38 -0.81
N PRO A 190 2.93 13.70 -1.83
CA PRO A 190 3.80 12.56 -1.59
C PRO A 190 5.10 12.99 -0.93
N ARG A 191 5.73 12.07 -0.17
CA ARG A 191 7.14 12.26 0.21
C ARG A 191 8.00 12.00 -1.02
N VAL A 192 8.84 12.96 -1.36
CA VAL A 192 9.76 12.87 -2.50
C VAL A 192 11.13 12.42 -1.99
N GLY A 193 11.69 11.34 -2.56
CA GLY A 193 12.99 10.77 -2.15
C GLY A 193 13.84 10.27 -3.33
N LYS A 194 15.11 9.90 -3.06
CA LYS A 194 16.04 9.34 -4.06
C LYS A 194 15.59 7.95 -4.54
N VAL A 195 15.90 7.62 -5.82
CA VAL A 195 15.63 6.31 -6.43
C VAL A 195 16.23 5.18 -5.59
N SER A 196 15.40 4.27 -5.10
CA SER A 196 15.80 3.13 -4.25
C SER A 196 15.25 1.81 -4.79
N ASN A 197 15.74 0.66 -4.31
CA ASN A 197 15.26 -0.65 -4.78
C ASN A 197 13.75 -0.82 -4.46
N ALA A 198 13.00 -1.66 -5.19
CA ALA A 198 11.54 -1.84 -5.01
C ALA A 198 11.15 -2.12 -3.54
N LYS A 199 11.96 -2.91 -2.84
CA LYS A 199 11.79 -3.21 -1.40
C LYS A 199 12.02 -2.01 -0.47
N GLU A 200 12.74 -0.99 -0.93
CA GLU A 200 13.06 0.25 -0.23
C GLU A 200 12.11 1.41 -0.58
N ARG A 201 11.17 1.20 -1.53
CA ARG A 201 10.27 2.22 -2.08
C ARG A 201 8.95 2.41 -1.34
N THR A 202 8.76 1.75 -0.19
CA THR A 202 7.46 1.65 0.51
C THR A 202 6.84 2.96 1.02
N ARG A 203 7.50 4.13 0.88
CA ARG A 203 7.01 5.42 1.44
C ARG A 203 7.27 6.68 0.60
N ASN A 204 7.85 6.59 -0.60
CA ASN A 204 8.21 7.78 -1.38
C ASN A 204 7.75 7.67 -2.84
N ILE A 205 7.12 8.72 -3.39
CA ILE A 205 7.00 8.90 -4.85
C ILE A 205 8.37 9.35 -5.34
N GLN A 206 8.90 8.67 -6.36
CA GLN A 206 10.25 8.91 -6.85
C GLN A 206 10.18 9.46 -8.27
N TYR A 207 10.95 10.52 -8.50
CA TYR A 207 11.33 10.97 -9.84
C TYR A 207 12.05 9.79 -10.48
N GLY A 208 11.66 9.43 -11.71
CA GLY A 208 12.29 8.31 -12.42
C GLY A 208 13.77 8.50 -12.72
#